data_AF-A0AAV7QZ68-F1
#
_entry.id   AF-A0AAV7QZ68-F1
#
_cell.length_a   1.000
_cell.length_b   1.000
_cell.length_c   1.000
_cell.angle_alpha   90.00
_cell.angle_beta   90.00
_cell.angle_gamma   90.00
#
_symmetry.space_group_name_H-M   'P 1'
#
loop_
_entity.id
_entity.type
_entity.pdbx_description
1 polymer ?
#
loop_
_entity_poly.entity_id
_entity_poly.type
_entity_poly.pdbx_seq_one_letter_code
_entity_poly.pdbx_strand_id
1 'polypeptide(L)'
;MEPLPQRLRDSPLVSCVKFGGDNHLITLYADNVILTVAEPMTSLPALLGILDEFSQVLGFKVNMQKSQILSLSVTPDHEEDLRARYPFLWSSSRLSSLGVELATSAAKTASVNYTKLVREVQRDLESWGRHRLSWLGRVAAVKMTILPRILYVFQALPLTPPPRTIATLQSAVLRFIWEGRPARLPRQVLYCPKGGGGLAIPCLLCYFQATQLRFLLEWSLPLTEKHWCYMDQAVAGTHIWKEPWLRRRHRARGLYSSPVTGATLRIWDTVACRLGLTSFLSPMTPIGENPDFEPGLNLEGLKRWYDGGCRRVGSLFDEQGVLSVDQMKEMYGLREADRLMYYQVRHWALLRANRALIDRPLTPFEKWLLLKMGDKGSSPSYIDSCRGKSDCPSQRGS
;
A
#
# COMPACT_ATOMS: atom_id res chain seq x y z
N MET A 1 2.13 27.01 2.95
CA MET A 1 0.91 26.36 3.47
C MET A 1 -0.29 27.09 2.92
N GLU A 2 -1.35 26.36 2.57
CA GLU A 2 -2.59 26.98 2.07
C GLU A 2 -3.42 27.58 3.23
N PRO A 3 -4.03 28.76 3.05
CA PRO A 3 -4.72 29.49 4.12
C PRO A 3 -6.00 28.82 4.63
N LEU A 4 -6.81 28.21 3.76
CA LEU A 4 -8.08 27.57 4.15
C LEU A 4 -7.87 26.34 5.06
N PRO A 5 -7.02 25.37 4.73
CA PRO A 5 -6.75 24.22 5.59
C PRO A 5 -6.24 24.61 6.97
N GLN A 6 -5.37 25.64 7.03
CA GLN A 6 -4.85 26.13 8.30
C GLN A 6 -5.96 26.72 9.16
N ARG A 7 -6.77 27.62 8.58
CA ARG A 7 -7.89 28.25 9.28
C ARG A 7 -8.92 27.24 9.80
N LEU A 8 -9.19 26.18 9.02
CA LEU A 8 -10.08 25.10 9.43
C LEU A 8 -9.50 24.26 10.57
N ARG A 9 -8.19 23.98 10.56
CA ARG A 9 -7.51 23.23 11.63
C ARG A 9 -7.41 24.02 12.93
N ASP A 10 -7.28 25.35 12.84
CA ASP A 10 -7.15 26.23 14.01
C ASP A 10 -8.51 26.58 14.65
N SER A 11 -9.63 26.26 13.98
CA SER A 11 -10.96 26.58 14.49
C SER A 11 -11.38 25.63 15.61
N PRO A 12 -11.68 26.14 16.83
CA PRO A 12 -12.12 25.29 17.94
C PRO A 12 -13.56 24.76 17.77
N LEU A 13 -14.32 25.36 16.85
CA LEU A 13 -15.72 24.99 16.59
C LEU A 13 -15.88 23.92 15.52
N VAL A 14 -14.83 23.64 14.74
CA VAL A 14 -14.85 22.60 13.70
C VAL A 14 -14.23 21.33 14.27
N SER A 15 -15.08 20.48 14.84
CA SER A 15 -14.67 19.17 15.35
C SER A 15 -14.31 18.24 14.18
N CYS A 16 -13.20 17.51 14.31
CA CYS A 16 -12.73 16.53 13.33
C CYS A 16 -12.68 15.12 13.93
N VAL A 17 -12.52 14.11 13.06
CA VAL A 17 -12.34 12.74 13.51
C VAL A 17 -10.90 12.56 14.01
N LYS A 18 -10.76 12.16 15.27
CA LYS A 18 -9.46 11.89 15.90
C LYS A 18 -9.18 10.40 15.88
N PHE A 19 -8.04 10.01 15.32
CA PHE A 19 -7.62 8.60 15.31
C PHE A 19 -6.10 8.48 15.25
N GLY A 20 -5.55 7.58 16.07
CA GLY A 20 -4.11 7.30 16.09
C GLY A 20 -3.23 8.46 16.55
N GLY A 21 -3.78 9.39 17.36
CA GLY A 21 -3.08 10.60 17.79
C GLY A 21 -3.18 11.77 16.82
N ASP A 22 -3.73 11.55 15.62
CA ASP A 22 -3.87 12.56 14.57
C ASP A 22 -5.32 13.05 14.40
N ASN A 23 -5.43 14.30 13.96
CA ASN A 23 -6.68 14.95 13.58
C ASN A 23 -6.92 14.81 12.07
N HIS A 24 -7.96 14.08 11.68
CA HIS A 24 -8.33 13.84 10.28
C HIS A 24 -9.47 14.79 9.91
N LEU A 25 -9.12 15.99 9.44
CA LEU A 25 -10.09 17.02 9.07
C LEU A 25 -10.23 17.19 7.56
N ILE A 26 -9.12 17.37 6.84
CA ILE A 26 -9.15 17.85 5.46
C ILE A 26 -8.13 17.11 4.59
N THR A 27 -8.59 16.69 3.40
CA THR A 27 -7.76 16.17 2.31
C THR A 27 -8.00 17.03 1.07
N LEU A 28 -6.93 17.44 0.40
CA LEU A 28 -6.97 18.35 -0.74
C LEU A 28 -6.32 17.69 -1.96
N TYR A 29 -6.95 17.86 -3.12
CA TYR A 29 -6.35 17.57 -4.41
C TYR A 29 -6.85 18.57 -5.46
N ALA A 30 -6.01 19.56 -5.78
CA ALA A 30 -6.39 20.72 -6.59
C ALA A 30 -7.68 21.39 -6.05
N ASP A 31 -8.76 21.39 -6.83
CA ASP A 31 -10.08 21.92 -6.46
C ASP A 31 -10.95 20.93 -5.66
N ASN A 32 -10.56 19.66 -5.57
CA ASN A 32 -11.32 18.65 -4.84
C ASN A 32 -10.93 18.65 -3.36
N VAL A 33 -11.87 19.07 -2.52
CA VAL A 33 -11.74 19.10 -1.06
C VAL A 33 -12.63 18.02 -0.45
N ILE A 34 -12.05 17.13 0.36
CA ILE A 34 -12.79 16.19 1.19
C ILE A 34 -12.61 16.58 2.65
N LEU A 35 -13.72 16.81 3.34
CA LEU A 35 -13.76 17.12 4.76
C LEU A 35 -14.33 15.96 5.55
N THR A 36 -13.68 15.62 6.65
CA THR A 36 -14.15 14.61 7.61
C THR A 36 -14.46 15.34 8.92
N VAL A 37 -15.74 15.48 9.21
CA VAL A 37 -16.25 16.35 10.28
C VAL A 37 -16.92 15.49 11.35
N ALA A 38 -16.62 15.79 12.61
CA ALA A 38 -17.33 15.25 13.78
C ALA A 38 -18.34 16.27 14.30
N GLU A 39 -19.36 15.82 15.03
CA GLU A 39 -20.39 16.70 15.62
C GLU A 39 -21.01 17.68 14.60
N PRO A 40 -21.67 17.17 13.53
CA PRO A 40 -22.07 17.98 12.39
C PRO A 40 -23.02 19.14 12.74
N MET A 41 -23.76 19.04 13.85
CA MET A 41 -24.67 20.08 14.33
C MET A 41 -23.95 21.38 14.70
N THR A 42 -22.74 21.28 15.26
CA THR A 42 -21.90 22.42 15.65
C THR A 42 -20.90 22.76 14.55
N SER A 43 -20.29 21.73 13.97
CA SER A 43 -19.17 21.90 13.05
C SER A 43 -19.57 22.38 11.66
N LEU A 44 -20.71 21.96 11.10
CA LEU A 44 -21.15 22.40 9.77
C LEU A 44 -21.42 23.91 9.69
N PRO A 45 -22.16 24.55 10.63
CA PRO A 45 -22.35 26.00 10.56
C PRO A 45 -21.03 26.78 10.73
N ALA A 46 -20.13 26.33 11.60
CA ALA A 46 -18.80 26.95 11.74
C ALA A 46 -17.96 26.80 10.47
N LEU A 47 -17.97 25.61 9.85
CA LEU A 47 -17.31 25.33 8.57
C LEU A 47 -17.83 26.25 7.46
N LEU A 48 -19.15 26.39 7.34
CA LEU A 48 -19.77 27.25 6.33
C LEU A 48 -19.41 28.72 6.55
N GLY A 49 -19.35 29.19 7.80
CA GLY A 49 -18.89 30.54 8.11
C GLY A 49 -17.45 30.80 7.65
N ILE A 50 -16.54 29.85 7.88
CA ILE A 50 -15.15 29.94 7.42
C ILE A 50 -15.07 29.93 5.89
N LEU A 51 -15.86 29.09 5.22
CA LEU A 51 -15.91 29.04 3.76
C LEU A 51 -16.47 30.34 3.16
N ASP A 52 -17.43 30.99 3.83
CA ASP A 52 -17.97 32.28 3.39
C ASP A 52 -16.95 33.42 3.59
N GLU A 53 -16.26 33.46 4.74
CA GLU A 53 -15.14 34.38 4.99
C GLU A 53 -14.07 34.23 3.90
N PHE A 54 -13.69 32.99 3.61
CA PHE A 54 -12.72 32.69 2.55
C PHE A 54 -13.21 33.13 1.17
N SER A 55 -14.50 32.93 0.87
CA SER A 55 -15.15 33.37 -0.37
C SER A 55 -15.14 34.90 -0.51
N GLN A 56 -15.35 35.64 0.58
CA GLN A 56 -15.32 37.09 0.57
C GLN A 56 -13.91 37.64 0.31
N VAL A 57 -12.87 36.98 0.84
CA VAL A 57 -11.47 37.42 0.67
C VAL A 57 -10.92 37.09 -0.72
N LEU A 58 -11.18 35.88 -1.23
CA LEU A 58 -10.55 35.37 -2.46
C LEU A 58 -11.48 35.30 -3.67
N GLY A 59 -12.78 35.58 -3.48
CA GLY A 59 -13.79 35.51 -4.55
C GLY A 59 -14.18 34.08 -4.97
N PHE A 60 -13.65 33.04 -4.34
CA PHE A 60 -13.98 31.65 -4.65
C PHE A 60 -15.23 31.18 -3.90
N LYS A 61 -16.25 30.71 -4.63
CA LYS A 61 -17.49 30.18 -4.05
C LYS A 61 -17.57 28.67 -4.13
N VAL A 62 -18.04 28.06 -3.04
CA VAL A 62 -18.35 26.63 -3.00
C VAL A 62 -19.52 26.32 -3.93
N ASN A 63 -19.36 25.31 -4.78
CA ASN A 63 -20.45 24.84 -5.62
C ASN A 63 -21.35 23.89 -4.80
N MET A 64 -22.41 24.44 -4.19
CA MET A 64 -23.33 23.67 -3.35
C MET A 64 -24.05 22.56 -4.12
N GLN A 65 -24.32 22.74 -5.41
CA GLN A 65 -24.97 21.74 -6.26
C GLN A 65 -24.06 20.54 -6.59
N LYS A 66 -22.73 20.70 -6.50
CA LYS A 66 -21.77 19.60 -6.68
C LYS A 66 -21.29 19.03 -5.35
N SER A 67 -21.42 19.78 -4.26
CA SER A 67 -20.96 19.39 -2.93
C SER A 67 -21.90 18.37 -2.31
N GLN A 68 -21.35 17.21 -1.95
CA GLN A 68 -22.09 16.07 -1.43
C GLN A 68 -21.70 15.79 0.03
N ILE A 69 -22.68 15.35 0.82
CA ILE A 69 -22.44 14.85 2.18
C ILE A 69 -22.83 13.37 2.23
N LEU A 70 -21.94 12.57 2.85
CA LEU A 70 -22.20 11.18 3.18
C LEU A 70 -22.20 11.03 4.71
N SER A 71 -23.37 10.71 5.25
CA SER A 71 -23.55 10.43 6.67
C SER A 71 -23.04 9.03 7.01
N LEU A 72 -22.15 8.90 8.00
CA LEU A 72 -21.59 7.60 8.41
C LEU A 72 -22.17 7.09 9.75
N SER A 73 -22.22 7.95 10.76
CA SER A 73 -22.62 7.59 12.14
C SER A 73 -23.57 8.63 12.74
N VAL A 74 -24.51 9.11 11.92
CA VAL A 74 -25.54 10.07 12.32
C VAL A 74 -26.86 9.32 12.47
N THR A 75 -27.65 9.65 13.49
CA THR A 75 -28.99 9.09 13.67
C THR A 75 -29.94 9.62 12.58
N PRO A 76 -30.96 8.83 12.16
CA PRO A 76 -31.90 9.27 11.13
C PRO A 76 -32.54 10.64 11.42
N ASP A 77 -32.96 10.87 12.67
CA ASP A 77 -33.60 12.12 13.09
C ASP A 77 -32.66 13.33 12.93
N HIS A 78 -31.40 13.21 13.37
CA HIS A 78 -30.42 14.28 13.19
C HIS A 78 -30.05 14.50 11.72
N GLU A 79 -30.01 13.43 10.91
CA GLU A 79 -29.75 13.56 9.48
C GLU A 79 -30.88 14.32 8.77
N GLU A 80 -32.13 14.07 9.14
CA GLU A 80 -33.30 14.81 8.62
C GLU A 80 -33.24 16.29 8.99
N ASP A 81 -32.92 16.61 10.25
CA ASP A 81 -32.78 17.99 10.71
C ASP A 81 -31.62 18.73 10.01
N LEU A 82 -30.50 18.04 9.74
CA LEU A 82 -29.38 18.61 9.01
C LEU A 82 -29.71 18.81 7.53
N ARG A 83 -30.45 17.88 6.93
CA ARG A 83 -30.91 17.95 5.54
C ARG A 83 -31.89 19.10 5.33
N ALA A 84 -32.74 19.39 6.30
CA ALA A 84 -33.64 20.54 6.26
C ALA A 84 -32.89 21.88 6.34
N ARG A 85 -31.76 21.93 7.05
CA ARG A 85 -30.99 23.16 7.30
C ARG A 85 -29.95 23.49 6.24
N TYR A 86 -29.34 22.49 5.60
CA TYR A 86 -28.19 22.71 4.71
C TYR A 86 -28.45 22.19 3.30
N PRO A 87 -28.31 23.05 2.26
CA PRO A 87 -28.66 22.75 0.88
C PRO A 87 -27.58 21.93 0.13
N PHE A 88 -26.95 20.96 0.81
CA PHE A 88 -26.02 20.03 0.19
C PHE A 88 -26.73 18.88 -0.52
N LEU A 89 -26.03 18.20 -1.43
CA LEU A 89 -26.50 16.91 -1.93
C LEU A 89 -26.24 15.82 -0.88
N TRP A 90 -27.25 15.56 -0.06
CA TRP A 90 -27.24 14.49 0.94
C TRP A 90 -27.40 13.13 0.27
N SER A 91 -26.32 12.35 0.27
CA SER A 91 -26.27 11.01 -0.28
C SER A 91 -26.34 9.97 0.83
N SER A 92 -27.35 9.09 0.75
CA SER A 92 -27.55 8.01 1.71
C SER A 92 -26.61 6.82 1.51
N SER A 93 -25.84 6.79 0.40
CA SER A 93 -25.07 5.59 0.06
C SER A 93 -23.65 5.83 -0.43
N ARG A 94 -23.38 6.94 -1.15
CA ARG A 94 -22.15 7.10 -1.94
C ARG A 94 -21.70 8.55 -2.09
N LEU A 95 -20.40 8.79 -1.99
CA LEU A 95 -19.71 10.05 -2.29
C LEU A 95 -18.76 9.84 -3.46
N SER A 96 -18.82 10.68 -4.50
CA SER A 96 -17.89 10.58 -5.63
C SER A 96 -16.73 11.55 -5.47
N SER A 97 -15.50 11.06 -5.56
CA SER A 97 -14.30 11.91 -5.62
C SER A 97 -13.21 11.28 -6.50
N LEU A 98 -12.56 12.10 -7.33
CA LEU A 98 -11.50 11.67 -8.26
C LEU A 98 -11.89 10.43 -9.08
N GLY A 99 -13.15 10.33 -9.53
CA GLY A 99 -13.64 9.19 -10.32
C GLY A 99 -13.87 7.88 -9.54
N VAL A 100 -13.73 7.90 -8.21
CA VAL A 100 -14.01 6.78 -7.30
C VAL A 100 -15.24 7.09 -6.45
N GLU A 101 -16.08 6.08 -6.21
CA GLU A 101 -17.29 6.18 -5.37
C GLU A 101 -17.04 5.58 -3.98
N LEU A 102 -16.93 6.41 -2.94
CA LEU A 102 -16.81 6.00 -1.55
C LEU A 102 -18.20 5.71 -0.97
N ALA A 103 -18.41 4.50 -0.46
CA ALA A 103 -19.65 4.10 0.19
C ALA A 103 -19.49 3.99 1.72
N THR A 104 -20.60 3.79 2.42
CA THR A 104 -20.62 3.64 3.89
C THR A 104 -19.83 2.44 4.44
N SER A 105 -19.43 1.49 3.59
CA SER A 105 -18.53 0.41 3.99
C SER A 105 -17.51 0.08 2.90
N ALA A 106 -16.33 -0.38 3.31
CA ALA A 106 -15.26 -0.74 2.39
C ALA A 106 -15.67 -1.84 1.38
N ALA A 107 -16.46 -2.82 1.79
CA ALA A 107 -16.96 -3.87 0.89
C ALA A 107 -17.89 -3.29 -0.19
N LYS A 108 -18.78 -2.36 0.18
CA LYS A 108 -19.66 -1.66 -0.78
C LYS A 108 -18.84 -0.76 -1.71
N THR A 109 -17.88 -0.02 -1.17
CA THR A 109 -16.94 0.81 -1.94
C THR A 109 -16.22 -0.03 -3.00
N ALA A 110 -15.65 -1.17 -2.62
CA ALA A 110 -15.02 -2.08 -3.56
C ALA A 110 -16.02 -2.57 -4.63
N SER A 111 -17.17 -3.09 -4.21
CA SER A 111 -18.18 -3.65 -5.13
C SER A 111 -18.64 -2.65 -6.20
N VAL A 112 -18.99 -1.43 -5.78
CA VAL A 112 -19.49 -0.39 -6.68
C VAL A 112 -18.44 -0.03 -7.73
N ASN A 113 -17.21 0.26 -7.31
CA ASN A 113 -16.17 0.72 -8.22
C ASN A 113 -15.67 -0.39 -9.15
N TYR A 114 -15.46 -1.60 -8.63
CA TYR A 114 -15.01 -2.72 -9.46
C TYR A 114 -16.08 -3.17 -10.47
N THR A 115 -17.37 -3.12 -10.08
CA THR A 115 -18.47 -3.42 -11.01
C THR A 115 -18.60 -2.36 -12.10
N LYS A 116 -18.39 -1.08 -11.75
CA LYS A 116 -18.32 0.02 -12.72
C LYS A 116 -17.13 -0.17 -13.67
N LEU A 117 -15.93 -0.45 -13.14
CA LEU A 117 -14.73 -0.70 -13.92
C LEU A 117 -14.92 -1.83 -14.94
N VAL A 118 -15.51 -2.97 -14.53
CA VAL A 118 -15.77 -4.10 -15.45
C VAL A 118 -16.66 -3.66 -16.61
N ARG A 119 -17.74 -2.93 -16.34
CA ARG A 119 -18.67 -2.45 -17.37
C ARG A 119 -18.00 -1.47 -18.33
N GLU A 120 -17.22 -0.53 -17.81
CA GLU A 120 -16.50 0.46 -18.63
C GLU A 120 -15.44 -0.21 -19.51
N VAL A 121 -14.63 -1.11 -18.95
CA VAL A 121 -13.62 -1.85 -19.69
C VAL A 121 -14.25 -2.71 -20.79
N GLN A 122 -15.36 -3.39 -20.51
CA GLN A 122 -16.07 -4.18 -21.53
C GLN A 122 -16.57 -3.29 -22.68
N ARG A 123 -17.20 -2.15 -22.36
CA ARG A 123 -17.66 -1.19 -23.36
C ARG A 123 -16.51 -0.63 -24.20
N ASP A 124 -15.39 -0.29 -23.57
CA ASP A 124 -14.21 0.20 -24.28
C ASP A 124 -13.65 -0.89 -25.21
N LEU A 125 -13.53 -2.13 -24.74
CA LEU A 125 -13.06 -3.26 -25.56
C LEU A 125 -14.02 -3.54 -26.74
N GLU A 126 -15.33 -3.43 -26.54
CA GLU A 126 -16.33 -3.56 -27.62
C GLU A 126 -16.18 -2.46 -28.67
N SER A 127 -15.99 -1.21 -28.22
CA SER A 127 -15.73 -0.06 -29.10
C SER A 127 -14.45 -0.28 -29.92
N TRP A 128 -13.35 -0.64 -29.25
CA TRP A 128 -12.07 -0.97 -29.90
C TRP A 128 -12.19 -2.18 -30.83
N GLY A 129 -13.07 -3.13 -30.52
CA GLY A 129 -13.32 -4.33 -31.32
C GLY A 129 -13.93 -4.05 -32.69
N ARG A 130 -14.56 -2.89 -32.88
CA ARG A 130 -15.12 -2.46 -34.17
C ARG A 130 -14.04 -2.02 -35.17
N HIS A 131 -12.85 -1.64 -34.67
CA HIS A 131 -11.73 -1.28 -35.53
C HIS A 131 -10.99 -2.52 -36.02
N ARG A 132 -10.58 -2.49 -37.30
CA ARG A 132 -9.75 -3.54 -37.91
C ARG A 132 -8.30 -3.41 -37.43
N LEU A 133 -8.04 -3.90 -36.23
CA LEU A 133 -6.71 -3.95 -35.64
C LEU A 133 -6.06 -5.31 -35.90
N SER A 134 -4.76 -5.30 -36.22
CA SER A 134 -3.95 -6.52 -36.19
C SER A 134 -3.89 -7.08 -34.76
N TRP A 135 -3.51 -8.35 -34.62
CA TRP A 135 -3.35 -8.97 -33.29
C TRP A 135 -2.38 -8.16 -32.39
N LEU A 136 -1.23 -7.75 -32.92
CA LEU A 136 -0.29 -6.90 -32.18
C LEU A 136 -0.86 -5.51 -31.88
N GLY A 137 -1.65 -4.94 -32.81
CA GLY A 137 -2.39 -3.70 -32.60
C GLY A 137 -3.38 -3.77 -31.44
N ARG A 138 -4.10 -4.89 -31.30
CA ARG A 138 -5.00 -5.13 -30.14
C ARG A 138 -4.24 -5.20 -28.83
N VAL A 139 -3.09 -5.88 -28.80
CA VAL A 139 -2.23 -5.92 -27.60
C VAL A 139 -1.74 -4.52 -27.24
N ALA A 140 -1.35 -3.70 -28.22
CA ALA A 140 -0.94 -2.32 -28.00
C ALA A 140 -2.09 -1.47 -27.47
N ALA A 141 -3.29 -1.57 -28.06
CA ALA A 141 -4.49 -0.87 -27.60
C ALA A 141 -4.81 -1.20 -26.14
N VAL A 142 -4.80 -2.49 -25.77
CA VAL A 142 -4.99 -2.90 -24.36
C VAL A 142 -3.98 -2.23 -23.44
N LYS A 143 -2.69 -2.21 -23.80
CA LYS A 143 -1.64 -1.62 -22.96
C LYS A 143 -1.75 -0.11 -22.83
N MET A 144 -2.14 0.58 -23.91
CA MET A 144 -2.15 2.04 -23.97
C MET A 144 -3.43 2.66 -23.44
N THR A 145 -4.58 1.99 -23.54
CA THR A 145 -5.88 2.59 -23.21
C THR A 145 -6.60 1.85 -22.09
N ILE A 146 -6.69 0.52 -22.16
CA ILE A 146 -7.46 -0.28 -21.20
C ILE A 146 -6.71 -0.46 -19.88
N LEU A 147 -5.43 -0.81 -19.96
CA LEU A 147 -4.60 -1.08 -18.79
C LEU A 147 -4.50 0.15 -17.86
N PRO A 148 -4.25 1.38 -18.34
CA PRO A 148 -4.21 2.56 -17.46
C PRO A 148 -5.52 2.77 -16.68
N ARG A 149 -6.69 2.55 -17.28
CA ARG A 149 -7.99 2.65 -16.58
C ARG A 149 -8.11 1.64 -15.44
N ILE A 150 -7.68 0.41 -15.69
CA ILE A 150 -7.68 -0.65 -14.66
C ILE A 150 -6.68 -0.31 -13.55
N LEU A 151 -5.47 0.12 -13.92
CA LEU A 151 -4.42 0.47 -12.96
C LEU A 151 -4.81 1.64 -12.07
N TYR A 152 -5.50 2.64 -12.62
CA TYR A 152 -6.02 3.75 -11.84
C TYR A 152 -6.87 3.26 -10.66
N VAL A 153 -7.86 2.42 -10.92
CA VAL A 153 -8.73 1.87 -9.88
C VAL A 153 -7.94 0.97 -8.92
N PHE A 154 -7.02 0.14 -9.41
CA PHE A 154 -6.18 -0.72 -8.57
C PHE A 154 -5.25 0.06 -7.63
N GLN A 155 -4.86 1.28 -8.01
CA GLN A 155 -3.99 2.15 -7.21
C GLN A 155 -4.79 3.05 -6.25
N ALA A 156 -5.92 3.57 -6.72
CA ALA A 156 -6.79 4.46 -5.96
C ALA A 156 -7.60 3.72 -4.89
N LEU A 157 -7.95 2.44 -5.13
CA LEU A 157 -8.71 1.62 -4.20
C LEU A 157 -7.89 0.44 -3.70
N PRO A 158 -7.22 0.58 -2.54
CA PRO A 158 -6.48 -0.51 -1.94
C PRO A 158 -7.39 -1.48 -1.17
N LEU A 159 -8.46 -1.91 -1.83
CA LEU A 159 -9.49 -2.77 -1.29
C LEU A 159 -9.53 -4.08 -2.09
N THR A 160 -9.87 -5.16 -1.39
CA THR A 160 -10.03 -6.47 -2.04
C THR A 160 -11.20 -6.42 -3.03
N PRO A 161 -10.97 -6.68 -4.33
CA PRO A 161 -12.05 -6.72 -5.30
C PRO A 161 -13.01 -7.87 -5.00
N PRO A 162 -14.29 -7.75 -5.42
CA PRO A 162 -15.21 -8.88 -5.37
C PRO A 162 -14.62 -10.13 -6.06
N PRO A 163 -15.04 -11.34 -5.64
CA PRO A 163 -14.57 -12.57 -6.27
C PRO A 163 -14.77 -12.53 -7.79
N ARG A 164 -13.83 -13.12 -8.53
CA ARG A 164 -13.83 -13.24 -9.99
C ARG A 164 -13.65 -11.93 -10.77
N THR A 165 -13.72 -10.73 -10.18
CA THR A 165 -13.56 -9.45 -10.90
C THR A 165 -12.30 -9.43 -11.79
N ILE A 166 -11.13 -9.75 -11.22
CA ILE A 166 -9.86 -9.76 -11.97
C ILE A 166 -9.90 -10.83 -13.08
N ALA A 167 -10.47 -12.00 -12.81
CA ALA A 167 -10.59 -13.06 -13.81
C ALA A 167 -11.53 -12.67 -14.96
N THR A 168 -12.63 -11.97 -14.67
CA THR A 168 -13.56 -11.43 -15.65
C THR A 168 -12.88 -10.39 -16.53
N LEU A 169 -12.15 -9.44 -15.94
CA LEU A 169 -11.36 -8.45 -16.68
C LEU A 169 -10.30 -9.11 -17.57
N GLN A 170 -9.53 -10.05 -17.01
CA GLN A 170 -8.49 -10.76 -17.76
C GLN A 170 -9.09 -11.54 -18.94
N SER A 171 -10.23 -12.19 -18.72
CA SER A 171 -10.93 -12.94 -19.75
C SER A 171 -11.48 -12.04 -20.86
N ALA A 172 -12.02 -10.87 -20.51
CA ALA A 172 -12.48 -9.88 -21.48
C ALA A 172 -11.32 -9.35 -22.35
N VAL A 173 -10.18 -9.01 -21.72
CA VAL A 173 -8.96 -8.59 -22.42
C VAL A 173 -8.46 -9.67 -23.37
N LEU A 174 -8.37 -10.92 -22.91
CA LEU A 174 -7.92 -12.03 -23.76
C LEU A 174 -8.89 -12.30 -24.91
N ARG A 175 -10.21 -12.25 -24.64
CA ARG A 175 -11.24 -12.40 -25.69
C ARG A 175 -11.11 -11.33 -26.77
N PHE A 176 -10.85 -10.08 -26.38
CA PHE A 176 -10.62 -8.99 -27.33
C PHE A 176 -9.37 -9.25 -28.18
N ILE A 177 -8.24 -9.59 -27.56
CA ILE A 177 -6.98 -9.85 -28.26
C ILE A 177 -7.14 -10.96 -29.31
N TRP A 178 -7.87 -12.02 -28.97
CA TRP A 178 -8.10 -13.19 -29.83
C TRP A 178 -9.38 -13.12 -30.68
N GLU A 179 -10.12 -12.01 -30.66
CA GLU A 179 -11.35 -11.85 -31.46
C GLU A 179 -12.38 -12.96 -31.21
N GLY A 180 -12.55 -13.31 -29.94
CA GLY A 180 -13.45 -14.41 -29.53
C GLY A 180 -12.91 -15.82 -29.80
N ARG A 181 -11.78 -15.97 -30.50
CA ARG A 181 -11.15 -17.26 -30.78
C ARG A 181 -10.40 -17.79 -29.56
N PRO A 182 -10.19 -19.12 -29.44
CA PRO A 182 -9.37 -19.68 -28.38
C PRO A 182 -7.91 -19.18 -28.48
N ALA A 183 -7.30 -18.94 -27.33
CA ALA A 183 -5.90 -18.52 -27.26
C ALA A 183 -5.00 -19.63 -27.81
N ARG A 184 -4.13 -19.28 -28.76
CA ARG A 184 -3.20 -20.24 -29.40
C ARG A 184 -1.95 -20.51 -28.58
N LEU A 185 -1.68 -19.68 -27.57
CA LEU A 185 -0.49 -19.76 -26.72
C LEU A 185 -0.90 -19.90 -25.26
N PRO A 186 -0.14 -20.68 -24.46
CA PRO A 186 -0.31 -20.74 -23.02
C PRO A 186 -0.17 -19.36 -22.38
N ARG A 187 -0.97 -19.09 -21.33
CA ARG A 187 -0.96 -17.79 -20.62
C ARG A 187 0.42 -17.39 -20.09
N GLN A 188 1.20 -18.36 -19.60
CA GLN A 188 2.54 -18.11 -19.08
C GLN A 188 3.45 -17.50 -20.16
N VAL A 189 3.43 -18.04 -21.38
CA VAL A 189 4.20 -17.53 -22.52
C VAL A 189 3.68 -16.15 -22.96
N LEU A 190 2.36 -15.95 -22.94
CA LEU A 190 1.76 -14.66 -23.31
C LEU A 190 2.21 -13.50 -22.41
N TYR A 191 2.38 -13.77 -21.12
CA TYR A 191 2.78 -12.76 -20.13
C TYR A 191 4.30 -12.49 -20.14
N CYS A 192 5.11 -13.39 -20.68
CA CYS A 192 6.56 -13.21 -20.75
C CYS A 192 6.96 -11.95 -21.55
N PRO A 193 8.07 -11.28 -21.20
CA PRO A 193 8.60 -10.17 -21.96
C PRO A 193 8.89 -10.52 -23.42
N LYS A 194 8.91 -9.52 -24.31
CA LYS A 194 9.24 -9.71 -25.73
C LYS A 194 10.63 -10.32 -25.94
N GLY A 195 11.61 -9.88 -25.15
CA GLY A 195 12.98 -10.42 -25.22
C GLY A 195 13.09 -11.90 -24.83
N GLY A 196 12.11 -12.44 -24.11
CA GLY A 196 12.01 -13.87 -23.76
C GLY A 196 11.06 -14.66 -24.68
N GLY A 197 10.73 -14.14 -25.86
CA GLY A 197 9.82 -14.80 -26.82
C GLY A 197 8.33 -14.68 -26.50
N GLY A 198 7.95 -13.89 -25.49
CA GLY A 198 6.55 -13.62 -25.13
C GLY A 198 5.95 -12.37 -25.80
N LEU A 199 4.69 -12.07 -25.48
CA LEU A 199 4.00 -10.87 -26.00
C LEU A 199 3.86 -9.74 -24.96
N ALA A 200 4.35 -9.98 -23.75
CA ALA A 200 4.24 -9.11 -22.59
C ALA A 200 2.79 -8.67 -22.35
N ILE A 201 1.81 -9.55 -22.54
CA ILE A 201 0.40 -9.23 -22.26
C ILE A 201 0.25 -8.95 -20.76
N PRO A 202 -0.51 -7.93 -20.35
CA PRO A 202 -0.69 -7.63 -18.94
C PRO A 202 -1.36 -8.80 -18.19
N CYS A 203 -0.69 -9.30 -17.16
CA CYS A 203 -1.29 -10.17 -16.15
C CYS A 203 -1.93 -9.30 -15.06
N LEU A 204 -3.24 -9.08 -15.13
CA LEU A 204 -3.95 -8.16 -14.25
C LEU A 204 -3.87 -8.55 -12.78
N LEU A 205 -3.76 -9.85 -12.47
CA LEU A 205 -3.54 -10.30 -11.10
C LEU A 205 -2.17 -9.85 -10.57
N CYS A 206 -1.10 -9.98 -11.36
CA CYS A 206 0.22 -9.52 -10.96
C CYS A 206 0.25 -7.99 -10.79
N TYR A 207 -0.40 -7.25 -11.69
CA TYR A 207 -0.53 -5.80 -11.55
C TYR A 207 -1.29 -5.41 -10.29
N PHE A 208 -2.44 -6.05 -10.00
CA PHE A 208 -3.18 -5.82 -8.77
C PHE A 208 -2.32 -6.11 -7.54
N GLN A 209 -1.68 -7.28 -7.48
CA GLN A 209 -0.80 -7.63 -6.37
C GLN A 209 0.32 -6.58 -6.20
N ALA A 210 0.97 -6.16 -7.29
CA ALA A 210 2.01 -5.14 -7.24
C ALA A 210 1.50 -3.78 -6.71
N THR A 211 0.30 -3.33 -7.12
CA THR A 211 -0.25 -2.06 -6.62
C THR A 211 -0.60 -2.12 -5.13
N GLN A 212 -1.07 -3.27 -4.63
CA GLN A 212 -1.33 -3.46 -3.21
C GLN A 212 -0.03 -3.56 -2.40
N LEU A 213 1.00 -4.21 -2.94
CA LEU A 213 2.30 -4.30 -2.26
C LEU A 213 3.02 -2.95 -2.14
N ARG A 214 2.63 -1.93 -2.92
CA ARG A 214 3.12 -0.56 -2.74
C ARG A 214 2.92 -0.07 -1.30
N PHE A 215 1.81 -0.41 -0.65
CA PHE A 215 1.53 0.04 0.73
C PHE A 215 2.54 -0.53 1.74
N LEU A 216 3.06 -1.74 1.51
CA LEU A 216 4.16 -2.27 2.32
C LEU A 216 5.43 -1.44 2.19
N LEU A 217 5.71 -0.96 0.97
CA LEU A 217 6.86 -0.09 0.70
C LEU A 217 6.70 1.21 1.47
N GLU A 218 5.50 1.79 1.44
CA GLU A 218 5.22 3.04 2.14
C GLU A 218 5.41 2.95 3.65
N TRP A 219 5.12 1.80 4.27
CA TRP A 219 5.43 1.54 5.69
C TRP A 219 6.92 1.56 5.99
N SER A 220 7.75 1.09 5.06
CA SER A 220 9.20 0.99 5.25
C SER A 220 9.96 2.30 5.02
N LEU A 221 9.33 3.26 4.36
CA LEU A 221 9.86 4.59 4.12
C LEU A 221 9.51 5.54 5.29
N PRO A 222 10.24 6.67 5.47
CA PRO A 222 9.92 7.64 6.51
C PRO A 222 8.43 8.03 6.51
N LEU A 223 7.84 8.09 7.71
CA LEU A 223 6.40 8.31 7.91
C LEU A 223 5.98 9.78 7.73
N THR A 224 6.91 10.67 7.37
CA THR A 224 6.63 12.08 7.12
C THR A 224 5.48 12.20 6.10
N GLU A 225 4.42 12.91 6.50
CA GLU A 225 3.22 13.18 5.69
C GLU A 225 2.31 11.97 5.40
N LYS A 226 2.58 10.79 5.99
CA LYS A 226 1.78 9.57 5.77
C LYS A 226 0.81 9.31 6.92
N HIS A 227 -0.23 10.15 7.03
CA HIS A 227 -1.21 10.08 8.12
C HIS A 227 -1.86 8.69 8.25
N TRP A 228 -2.15 8.03 7.13
CA TRP A 228 -2.71 6.68 7.13
C TRP A 228 -1.77 5.62 7.73
N CYS A 229 -0.45 5.77 7.58
CA CYS A 229 0.51 4.87 8.23
C CYS A 229 0.49 5.03 9.76
N TYR A 230 0.27 6.25 10.27
CA TYR A 230 0.12 6.47 11.71
C TYR A 230 -1.16 5.82 12.24
N MET A 231 -2.25 5.84 11.46
CA MET A 231 -3.48 5.11 11.81
C MET A 231 -3.21 3.61 11.96
N ASP A 232 -2.56 3.00 10.97
CA ASP A 232 -2.27 1.57 11.04
C ASP A 232 -1.24 1.25 12.14
N GLN A 233 -0.24 2.11 12.37
CA GLN A 233 0.71 1.96 13.48
C GLN A 233 0.03 2.03 14.85
N ALA A 234 -0.94 2.93 15.02
CA ALA A 234 -1.74 3.01 16.24
C ALA A 234 -2.57 1.72 16.46
N VAL A 235 -3.09 1.11 15.39
CA VAL A 235 -3.76 -0.20 15.46
C VAL A 235 -2.78 -1.33 15.77
N ALA A 236 -1.56 -1.28 15.24
CA ALA A 236 -0.51 -2.27 15.53
C ALA A 236 0.01 -2.18 16.97
N GLY A 237 -0.03 -0.99 17.58
CA GLY A 237 0.59 -0.67 18.86
C GLY A 237 2.12 -0.65 18.83
N THR A 238 2.74 -0.87 17.67
CA THR A 238 4.19 -0.98 17.46
C THR A 238 4.55 -0.56 16.04
N HIS A 239 5.84 -0.53 15.69
CA HIS A 239 6.27 -0.10 14.37
C HIS A 239 5.71 -0.98 13.24
N ILE A 240 4.89 -0.39 12.36
CA ILE A 240 4.17 -1.14 11.32
C ILE A 240 5.06 -1.76 10.23
N TRP A 241 6.20 -1.15 9.93
CA TRP A 241 7.12 -1.63 8.88
C TRP A 241 7.61 -3.06 9.11
N LYS A 242 7.62 -3.53 10.36
CA LYS A 242 8.11 -4.85 10.74
C LYS A 242 7.08 -5.96 10.46
N GLU A 243 5.80 -5.63 10.45
CA GLU A 243 4.68 -6.59 10.41
C GLU A 243 4.76 -7.56 9.23
N PRO A 244 5.09 -7.15 7.99
CA PRO A 244 5.21 -8.08 6.87
C PRO A 244 6.28 -9.17 7.10
N TRP A 245 7.33 -8.84 7.84
CA TRP A 245 8.52 -9.67 8.03
C TRP A 245 8.45 -10.56 9.27
N LEU A 246 7.42 -10.36 10.12
CA LEU A 246 7.09 -11.26 11.21
C LEU A 246 6.31 -12.48 10.71
N ARG A 247 6.41 -13.58 11.47
CA ARG A 247 5.53 -14.74 11.27
C ARG A 247 4.09 -14.33 11.45
N ARG A 248 3.18 -14.87 10.63
CA ARG A 248 1.75 -14.53 10.63
C ARG A 248 1.09 -14.59 12.02
N ARG A 249 1.49 -15.55 12.86
CA ARG A 249 0.99 -15.73 14.24
C ARG A 249 1.45 -14.65 15.23
N HIS A 250 2.54 -13.94 14.93
CA HIS A 250 3.14 -12.90 15.77
C HIS A 250 2.73 -11.48 15.35
N ARG A 251 2.04 -11.33 14.21
CA ARG A 251 1.54 -10.04 13.72
C ARG A 251 0.37 -9.53 14.55
N ALA A 252 0.22 -8.21 14.62
CA ALA A 252 -0.88 -7.58 15.33
C ALA A 252 -2.24 -7.94 14.68
N ARG A 253 -3.12 -8.61 15.43
CA ARG A 253 -4.42 -9.10 14.92
C ARG A 253 -5.34 -7.97 14.46
N GLY A 254 -5.27 -6.81 15.12
CA GLY A 254 -6.07 -5.62 14.78
C GLY A 254 -5.86 -5.13 13.35
N LEU A 255 -4.66 -5.35 12.77
CA LEU A 255 -4.35 -4.94 11.40
C LEU A 255 -5.19 -5.65 10.35
N TYR A 256 -5.67 -6.86 10.63
CA TYR A 256 -6.52 -7.61 9.71
C TYR A 256 -7.97 -7.12 9.69
N SER A 257 -8.37 -6.33 10.70
CA SER A 257 -9.67 -5.65 10.74
C SER A 257 -9.71 -4.44 9.82
N SER A 258 -8.55 -3.80 9.58
CA SER A 258 -8.45 -2.71 8.59
C SER A 258 -8.66 -3.28 7.17
N PRO A 259 -9.61 -2.74 6.39
CA PRO A 259 -9.89 -3.22 5.04
C PRO A 259 -8.68 -3.16 4.10
N VAL A 260 -7.84 -2.14 4.28
CA VAL A 260 -6.66 -1.87 3.43
C VAL A 260 -5.47 -2.70 3.88
N THR A 261 -5.12 -2.60 5.15
CA THR A 261 -3.94 -3.24 5.75
C THR A 261 -4.10 -4.75 5.79
N GLY A 262 -5.28 -5.23 6.17
CA GLY A 262 -5.59 -6.64 6.15
C GLY A 262 -5.56 -7.23 4.74
N ALA A 263 -6.04 -6.49 3.73
CA ALA A 263 -5.95 -6.93 2.33
C ALA A 263 -4.50 -7.00 1.86
N THR A 264 -3.71 -5.97 2.17
CA THR A 264 -2.29 -5.88 1.83
C THR A 264 -1.48 -7.03 2.44
N LEU A 265 -1.66 -7.32 3.73
CA LEU A 265 -0.97 -8.42 4.41
C LEU A 265 -1.35 -9.81 3.87
N ARG A 266 -2.62 -10.02 3.50
CA ARG A 266 -3.06 -11.28 2.85
C ARG A 266 -2.42 -11.47 1.47
N ILE A 267 -2.30 -10.39 0.71
CA ILE A 267 -1.61 -10.39 -0.59
C ILE A 267 -0.12 -10.64 -0.41
N TRP A 268 0.49 -10.00 0.60
CA TRP A 268 1.88 -10.25 0.98
C TRP A 268 2.12 -11.71 1.27
N ASP A 269 1.33 -12.36 2.12
CA ASP A 269 1.50 -13.78 2.45
C ASP A 269 1.45 -14.67 1.20
N THR A 270 0.56 -14.34 0.26
CA THR A 270 0.45 -15.07 -1.00
C THR A 270 1.69 -14.88 -1.87
N VAL A 271 2.20 -13.65 -1.98
CA VAL A 271 3.36 -13.33 -2.81
C VAL A 271 4.66 -13.82 -2.15
N ALA A 272 4.81 -13.66 -0.84
CA ALA A 272 5.95 -14.15 -0.08
C ALA A 272 6.08 -15.68 -0.18
N CYS A 273 4.97 -16.41 -0.08
CA CYS A 273 4.95 -17.85 -0.31
C CYS A 273 5.36 -18.20 -1.75
N ARG A 274 4.80 -17.51 -2.76
CA ARG A 274 5.14 -17.72 -4.18
C ARG A 274 6.61 -17.44 -4.50
N LEU A 275 7.22 -16.48 -3.80
CA LEU A 275 8.63 -16.11 -3.94
C LEU A 275 9.57 -16.94 -3.04
N GLY A 276 9.04 -17.87 -2.23
CA GLY A 276 9.85 -18.67 -1.29
C GLY A 276 10.41 -17.88 -0.10
N LEU A 277 9.91 -16.67 0.16
CA LEU A 277 10.38 -15.80 1.24
C LEU A 277 9.97 -16.30 2.64
N THR A 278 9.00 -17.21 2.73
CA THR A 278 8.55 -17.79 4.00
C THR A 278 9.44 -18.92 4.51
N SER A 279 10.28 -19.49 3.63
CA SER A 279 11.12 -20.65 3.93
C SER A 279 12.44 -20.28 4.62
N PHE A 280 12.81 -19.00 4.59
CA PHE A 280 14.06 -18.49 5.13
C PHE A 280 13.80 -17.21 5.93
N LEU A 281 14.74 -16.84 6.79
CA LEU A 281 14.75 -15.52 7.39
C LEU A 281 14.94 -14.49 6.25
N SER A 282 14.30 -13.32 6.32
CA SER A 282 14.56 -12.26 5.34
C SER A 282 15.58 -11.30 5.96
N PRO A 283 16.49 -10.69 5.17
CA PRO A 283 17.31 -9.58 5.66
C PRO A 283 16.47 -8.43 6.24
N MET A 284 15.20 -8.34 5.82
CA MET A 284 14.23 -7.38 6.31
C MET A 284 13.63 -7.72 7.68
N THR A 285 13.89 -8.90 8.22
CA THR A 285 13.39 -9.32 9.53
C THR A 285 13.91 -8.36 10.62
N PRO A 286 13.04 -7.85 11.50
CA PRO A 286 13.42 -6.93 12.56
C PRO A 286 14.28 -7.63 13.63
N ILE A 287 15.25 -6.89 14.18
CA ILE A 287 16.03 -7.34 15.35
C ILE A 287 15.24 -7.09 16.63
N GLY A 288 14.68 -5.88 16.79
CA GLY A 288 13.87 -5.51 17.93
C GLY A 288 12.37 -5.72 17.68
N GLU A 289 11.60 -5.77 18.77
CA GLU A 289 10.14 -5.99 18.74
C GLU A 289 9.73 -7.25 17.96
N ASN A 290 10.61 -8.26 17.98
CA ASN A 290 10.46 -9.51 17.24
C ASN A 290 10.19 -10.67 18.21
N PRO A 291 8.97 -11.21 18.29
CA PRO A 291 8.66 -12.33 19.18
C PRO A 291 9.39 -13.64 18.82
N ASP A 292 9.98 -13.74 17.62
CA ASP A 292 10.82 -14.87 17.25
C ASP A 292 12.25 -14.81 17.84
N PHE A 293 12.61 -13.68 18.45
CA PHE A 293 13.88 -13.42 19.13
C PHE A 293 13.61 -12.72 20.48
N GLU A 294 13.45 -13.50 21.55
CA GLU A 294 13.10 -12.99 22.88
C GLU A 294 14.02 -11.87 23.40
N PRO A 295 15.37 -11.92 23.25
CA PRO A 295 16.22 -10.80 23.65
C PRO A 295 15.91 -9.50 22.89
N GLY A 296 15.31 -9.60 21.70
CA GLY A 296 14.85 -8.48 20.88
C GLY A 296 13.64 -7.73 21.44
N LEU A 297 12.99 -8.28 22.46
CA LEU A 297 11.87 -7.62 23.14
C LEU A 297 12.35 -6.57 24.15
N ASN A 298 13.63 -6.60 24.55
CA ASN A 298 14.23 -5.56 25.38
C ASN A 298 14.62 -4.34 24.52
N LEU A 299 13.65 -3.43 24.33
CA LEU A 299 13.83 -2.24 23.51
C LEU A 299 14.76 -1.20 24.12
N GLU A 300 14.92 -1.17 25.45
CA GLU A 300 15.87 -0.25 26.10
C GLU A 300 17.32 -0.61 25.72
N GLY A 301 17.64 -1.90 25.69
CA GLY A 301 18.95 -2.39 25.23
C GLY A 301 19.18 -2.15 23.73
N LEU A 302 18.13 -2.22 22.91
CA LEU A 302 18.20 -2.03 21.46
C LEU A 302 17.99 -0.58 21.00
N LYS A 303 17.64 0.34 21.90
CA LYS A 303 17.37 1.74 21.54
C LYS A 303 18.52 2.37 20.75
N ARG A 304 19.76 2.16 21.22
CA ARG A 304 20.96 2.66 20.53
C ARG A 304 21.19 2.03 19.16
N TRP A 305 20.90 0.73 19.04
CA TRP A 305 20.97 0.04 17.77
C TRP A 305 19.99 0.67 16.77
N TYR A 306 18.78 0.98 17.22
CA TYR A 306 17.73 1.62 16.42
C TYR A 306 18.06 3.06 16.03
N ASP A 307 18.65 3.82 16.95
CA ASP A 307 19.12 5.19 16.71
C ASP A 307 20.31 5.22 15.75
N GLY A 308 21.21 4.22 15.84
CA GLY A 308 22.32 4.02 14.90
C GLY A 308 21.89 3.51 13.52
N GLY A 309 20.65 3.01 13.39
CA GLY A 309 20.10 2.47 12.14
C GLY A 309 20.21 0.94 11.99
N CYS A 310 20.71 0.23 13.00
CA CYS A 310 20.74 -1.23 13.03
C CYS A 310 19.40 -1.80 13.53
N ARG A 311 18.41 -1.86 12.64
CA ARG A 311 17.03 -2.29 12.97
C ARG A 311 16.69 -3.70 12.52
N ARG A 312 17.49 -4.27 11.61
CA ARG A 312 17.14 -5.44 10.80
C ARG A 312 18.29 -6.44 10.75
N VAL A 313 17.96 -7.70 10.51
CA VAL A 313 18.96 -8.78 10.42
C VAL A 313 19.98 -8.49 9.31
N GLY A 314 19.54 -7.94 8.18
CA GLY A 314 20.42 -7.56 7.07
C GLY A 314 21.48 -6.51 7.45
N SER A 315 21.29 -5.74 8.51
CA SER A 315 22.26 -4.76 9.01
C SER A 315 23.50 -5.39 9.64
N LEU A 316 23.50 -6.71 9.84
CA LEU A 316 24.61 -7.46 10.43
C LEU A 316 25.57 -8.04 9.37
N PHE A 317 25.28 -7.82 8.09
CA PHE A 317 25.99 -8.44 6.98
C PHE A 317 26.54 -7.41 6.01
N ASP A 318 27.71 -7.68 5.46
CA ASP A 318 28.34 -6.99 4.34
C ASP A 318 28.69 -7.99 3.22
N GLU A 319 29.44 -7.55 2.21
CA GLU A 319 29.90 -8.41 1.10
C GLU A 319 30.79 -9.59 1.52
N GLN A 320 31.47 -9.45 2.65
CA GLN A 320 32.46 -10.40 3.17
C GLN A 320 31.84 -11.36 4.18
N GLY A 321 30.59 -11.11 4.59
CA GLY A 321 29.80 -11.97 5.45
C GLY A 321 29.25 -11.21 6.65
N VAL A 322 29.40 -11.78 7.84
CA VAL A 322 28.88 -11.16 9.08
C VAL A 322 29.87 -10.10 9.57
N LEU A 323 29.40 -8.88 9.80
CA LEU A 323 30.19 -7.77 10.34
C LEU A 323 30.74 -8.11 11.72
N SER A 324 32.03 -7.90 11.96
CA SER A 324 32.66 -8.05 13.28
C SER A 324 32.14 -7.03 14.30
N VAL A 325 32.41 -7.27 15.59
CA VAL A 325 32.02 -6.33 16.66
C VAL A 325 32.62 -4.94 16.41
N ASP A 326 33.87 -4.86 15.98
CA ASP A 326 34.54 -3.57 15.77
C ASP A 326 33.96 -2.81 14.57
N GLN A 327 33.66 -3.50 13.46
CA GLN A 327 32.94 -2.90 12.32
C GLN A 327 31.54 -2.42 12.74
N MET A 328 30.85 -3.20 13.58
CA MET A 328 29.55 -2.83 14.13
C MET A 328 29.63 -1.58 15.04
N LYS A 329 30.73 -1.39 15.79
CA LYS A 329 30.99 -0.15 16.55
C LYS A 329 31.19 1.05 15.62
N GLU A 330 32.00 0.90 14.58
CA GLU A 330 32.30 1.98 13.64
C GLU A 330 31.06 2.42 12.84
N MET A 331 30.28 1.46 12.37
CA MET A 331 29.13 1.74 11.49
C MET A 331 27.88 2.20 12.26
N TYR A 332 27.64 1.64 13.45
CA TYR A 332 26.39 1.82 14.20
C TYR A 332 26.56 2.40 15.60
N GLY A 333 27.79 2.71 16.03
CA GLY A 333 28.05 3.34 17.33
C GLY A 333 27.86 2.41 18.54
N LEU A 334 28.07 1.10 18.35
CA LEU A 334 27.94 0.10 19.40
C LEU A 334 29.02 0.23 20.49
N ARG A 335 28.71 -0.23 21.70
CA ARG A 335 29.65 -0.26 22.84
C ARG A 335 30.10 -1.69 23.14
N GLU A 336 31.15 -1.81 23.95
CA GLU A 336 31.57 -3.11 24.52
C GLU A 336 30.46 -3.80 25.31
N ALA A 337 29.61 -3.03 26.00
CA ALA A 337 28.46 -3.58 26.73
C ALA A 337 27.42 -4.26 25.81
N ASP A 338 27.35 -3.87 24.53
CA ASP A 338 26.40 -4.42 23.55
C ASP A 338 26.91 -5.73 22.91
N ARG A 339 28.14 -6.15 23.22
CA ARG A 339 28.82 -7.30 22.63
C ARG A 339 28.07 -8.61 22.84
N LEU A 340 27.51 -8.82 24.03
CA LEU A 340 26.72 -10.03 24.33
C LEU A 340 25.45 -10.07 23.47
N MET A 341 24.74 -8.95 23.38
CA MET A 341 23.52 -8.82 22.57
C MET A 341 23.84 -9.04 21.09
N TYR A 342 24.94 -8.48 20.59
CA TYR A 342 25.40 -8.74 19.24
C TYR A 342 25.61 -10.23 18.97
N TYR A 343 26.31 -10.96 19.85
CA TYR A 343 26.51 -12.40 19.66
C TYR A 343 25.20 -13.19 19.72
N GLN A 344 24.25 -12.79 20.58
CA GLN A 344 22.92 -13.42 20.64
C GLN A 344 22.16 -13.23 19.32
N VAL A 345 22.10 -12.00 18.81
CA VAL A 345 21.44 -11.70 17.53
C VAL A 345 22.13 -12.43 16.38
N ARG A 346 23.46 -12.40 16.33
CA ARG A 346 24.26 -13.10 15.32
C ARG A 346 23.99 -14.61 15.35
N HIS A 347 24.04 -15.22 16.53
CA HIS A 347 23.81 -16.65 16.69
C HIS A 347 22.39 -17.04 16.29
N TRP A 348 21.39 -16.27 16.74
CA TRP A 348 19.99 -16.48 16.36
C TRP A 348 19.78 -16.33 14.85
N ALA A 349 20.36 -15.28 14.26
CA ALA A 349 20.33 -15.06 12.82
C ALA A 349 20.94 -16.28 12.12
N LEU A 350 22.17 -16.69 12.41
CA LEU A 350 22.83 -17.83 11.76
C LEU A 350 22.17 -19.19 11.99
N LEU A 351 21.44 -19.39 13.07
CA LEU A 351 20.68 -20.64 13.31
C LEU A 351 19.41 -20.72 12.46
N ARG A 352 18.69 -19.60 12.30
CA ARG A 352 17.42 -19.55 11.56
C ARG A 352 17.60 -19.19 10.09
N ALA A 353 18.56 -18.33 9.83
CA ALA A 353 19.19 -18.14 8.55
C ALA A 353 20.10 -19.35 8.35
N ASN A 354 19.54 -20.45 7.85
CA ASN A 354 20.37 -21.52 7.28
C ASN A 354 21.45 -20.84 6.41
N ARG A 355 22.72 -21.30 6.38
CA ARG A 355 23.86 -20.62 5.69
C ARG A 355 23.48 -20.00 4.32
N ALA A 356 22.52 -20.64 3.64
CA ALA A 356 21.71 -20.13 2.55
C ALA A 356 21.20 -18.66 2.63
N LEU A 357 21.07 -17.97 3.76
CA LEU A 357 20.70 -16.54 3.77
C LEU A 357 21.85 -15.64 3.37
N ILE A 358 23.08 -16.04 3.74
CA ILE A 358 24.33 -15.40 3.33
C ILE A 358 24.60 -15.78 1.87
N ASP A 359 24.34 -17.03 1.52
CA ASP A 359 24.70 -17.58 0.20
C ASP A 359 23.59 -17.42 -0.87
N ARG A 360 22.37 -17.01 -0.52
CA ARG A 360 21.29 -16.83 -1.51
C ARG A 360 21.36 -15.45 -2.15
N PRO A 361 21.06 -15.36 -3.47
CA PRO A 361 20.79 -14.08 -4.07
C PRO A 361 19.53 -13.47 -3.44
N LEU A 362 19.64 -12.19 -3.03
CA LEU A 362 18.49 -11.39 -2.66
C LEU A 362 17.46 -11.36 -3.79
N THR A 363 16.18 -11.43 -3.45
CA THR A 363 15.14 -11.24 -4.47
C THR A 363 15.20 -9.80 -5.01
N PRO A 364 14.78 -9.55 -6.27
CA PRO A 364 14.72 -8.18 -6.81
C PRO A 364 13.95 -7.21 -5.91
N PHE A 365 12.93 -7.72 -5.22
CA PHE A 365 12.14 -6.96 -4.25
C PHE A 365 12.92 -6.57 -2.99
N GLU A 366 13.63 -7.52 -2.37
CA GLU A 366 14.50 -7.25 -1.21
C GLU A 366 15.64 -6.28 -1.58
N LYS A 367 16.27 -6.47 -2.75
CA LYS A 367 17.31 -5.55 -3.26
C LYS A 367 16.79 -4.14 -3.39
N TRP A 368 15.64 -3.98 -4.04
CA TRP A 368 15.02 -2.67 -4.25
C TRP A 368 14.68 -1.97 -2.93
N LEU A 369 14.13 -2.72 -1.97
CA LEU A 369 13.80 -2.22 -0.64
C LEU A 369 15.04 -1.71 0.07
N LEU A 370 16.11 -2.53 0.13
CA LEU A 370 17.36 -2.16 0.79
C LEU A 370 17.96 -0.88 0.18
N LEU A 371 17.96 -0.74 -1.15
CA LEU A 371 18.39 0.49 -1.84
C LEU A 371 17.58 1.73 -1.41
N LYS A 372 16.27 1.58 -1.22
CA LYS A 372 15.37 2.71 -0.97
C LYS A 372 15.33 3.16 0.49
N MET A 373 15.65 2.29 1.44
CA MET A 373 15.63 2.65 2.85
C MET A 373 16.90 3.33 3.35
N GLY A 374 18.00 3.30 2.59
CA GLY A 374 19.20 4.09 2.88
C GLY A 374 19.85 3.80 4.24
N ASP A 375 19.72 2.58 4.78
CA ASP A 375 20.41 2.22 6.03
C ASP A 375 21.93 2.23 5.79
N LYS A 376 22.67 2.83 6.73
CA LYS A 376 24.13 3.06 6.64
C LYS A 376 24.97 1.80 6.42
N GLY A 377 24.44 0.61 6.70
CA GLY A 377 25.13 -0.67 6.44
C GLY A 377 24.53 -1.55 5.34
N SER A 378 23.49 -1.09 4.63
CA SER A 378 23.17 -1.66 3.33
C SER A 378 24.09 -1.03 2.28
N SER A 379 25.36 -1.47 2.26
CA SER A 379 26.28 -0.98 1.24
C SER A 379 25.70 -1.29 -0.16
N PRO A 380 25.81 -0.38 -1.14
CA PRO A 380 25.45 -0.66 -2.53
C PRO A 380 26.15 -1.91 -3.07
N SER A 381 27.30 -2.24 -2.46
CA SER A 381 28.16 -3.36 -2.80
C SER A 381 27.58 -4.72 -2.35
N TYR A 382 26.97 -4.86 -1.16
CA TYR A 382 26.24 -6.09 -0.74
C TYR A 382 25.10 -6.47 -1.70
N ILE A 383 24.45 -5.47 -2.29
CA ILE A 383 23.36 -5.65 -3.25
C ILE A 383 23.89 -6.18 -4.59
N ASP A 384 25.12 -5.80 -4.94
CA ASP A 384 25.84 -6.18 -6.15
C ASP A 384 26.57 -7.53 -6.03
N SER A 385 27.08 -7.90 -4.85
CA SER A 385 27.69 -9.22 -4.61
C SER A 385 26.67 -10.37 -4.71
N CYS A 386 25.39 -10.11 -4.37
CA CYS A 386 24.28 -11.03 -4.59
C CYS A 386 23.82 -11.14 -6.07
N ARG A 387 24.60 -10.71 -7.08
CA ARG A 387 24.29 -10.83 -8.53
C ARG A 387 24.51 -12.25 -9.11
N GLY A 388 24.54 -13.29 -8.27
CA GLY A 388 24.61 -14.69 -8.73
C GLY A 388 23.33 -15.18 -9.40
N LYS A 389 23.38 -15.33 -10.73
CA LYS A 389 22.46 -16.04 -11.65
C LYS A 389 20.99 -15.60 -11.66
N SER A 390 20.64 -14.87 -12.71
CA SER A 390 19.27 -14.59 -13.15
C SER A 390 18.59 -15.85 -13.70
N ASP A 391 17.98 -16.65 -12.83
CA ASP A 391 17.05 -17.70 -13.27
C ASP A 391 15.61 -17.26 -13.01
N CYS A 392 14.83 -17.16 -14.09
CA CYS A 392 13.40 -16.93 -14.04
C CYS A 392 12.71 -18.06 -13.23
N PRO A 393 11.87 -17.75 -12.23
CA PRO A 393 11.12 -18.79 -11.55
C PRO A 393 10.04 -19.34 -12.50
N SER A 394 10.25 -20.57 -12.97
CA SER A 394 9.22 -21.38 -13.62
C SER A 394 8.06 -21.60 -12.64
N GLN A 395 6.90 -21.03 -12.94
CA GLN A 395 5.68 -21.27 -12.17
C GLN A 395 5.22 -22.72 -12.40
N ARG A 396 5.54 -23.63 -11.46
CA ARG A 396 4.88 -24.94 -11.37
C ARG A 396 3.48 -24.74 -10.81
N GLY A 397 2.50 -25.30 -11.51
CA GLY A 397 1.08 -25.14 -11.25
C GLY A 397 0.54 -26.02 -10.13
N SER A 398 -0.56 -25.53 -9.58
CA SER A 398 -1.67 -26.31 -9.04
C SER A 398 -2.94 -25.52 -9.32
#